data_AF-A0A1G2ZVK0-F1
#
_entry.id   AF-A0A1G2ZVK0-F1
#
_cell.length_a   1.000
_cell.length_b   1.000
_cell.length_c   1.000
_cell.angle_alpha   90.00
_cell.angle_beta   90.00
_cell.angle_gamma   90.00
#
_symmetry.space_group_name_H-M   'P 1'
#
loop_
_entity.id
_entity.type
_entity.pdbx_description
1 polymer ?
#
loop_
_entity_poly.entity_id
_entity_poly.type
_entity_poly.pdbx_seq_one_letter_code
_entity_poly.pdbx_strand_id
1 'polypeptide(L)'
;MDGKETDNKATSATGVIRRNQPMAKTLPSGNHYTFMTKKIHRSLQKKRKTLPSRRLDIDTRLIEGYDNAMRSEWRLLFAAALSCFLTAGCTISLTLRDSIPLPELRREGYIVIPKPVQQPQGEKYDCGPEVAVAILDYWRTPLTLPEATRALKTDQHQGTPSPALLLFLREKGLVAEPRKGTLGVVKNAVDSGKPPIIMLEVSSQPKIFANPFNLERVYHFFIVVGYNDSRRTIVCAAPEGRGYEISYAVLDDAWKSAGHFLCDIRLPDAADFFRMGEEAESRGENDRAIALYRKVLELRPDDAASLLGIGNLLLAGGKKEAALEAYLRAQKSSPADPKILNNLANLYGEAGTNLDEALRLSEEAVRLYREELDAIRRRIPPTQSTSEGKEAQRTLRAKETELAYALGTLGQIRSRKGDHLKAIAAWQSSLETAPLSLTDFRARRWYEIGLAHREMRNDARAREALTNAANIVKDPALKTRIREALAPISAPR
;
A
#
# COMPACT_ATOMS: atom_id res chain seq x y z
N MET A 1 -29.83 58.36 -5.77
CA MET A 1 -30.97 57.63 -6.36
C MET A 1 -30.95 56.22 -5.79
N ASP A 2 -31.13 56.06 -4.49
CA ASP A 2 -32.36 56.24 -3.70
C ASP A 2 -33.44 55.21 -4.01
N GLY A 3 -33.83 54.50 -2.94
CA GLY A 3 -35.09 53.76 -2.82
C GLY A 3 -34.93 52.24 -2.78
N LYS A 4 -35.39 51.49 -1.78
CA LYS A 4 -35.82 51.74 -0.39
C LYS A 4 -36.07 50.36 0.23
N GLU A 5 -35.82 50.21 1.52
CA GLU A 5 -36.22 49.09 2.37
C GLU A 5 -37.74 48.85 2.35
N THR A 6 -38.14 47.60 2.59
CA THR A 6 -39.21 47.30 3.56
C THR A 6 -38.92 45.99 4.29
N ASP A 7 -38.69 46.13 5.59
CA ASP A 7 -38.82 45.12 6.64
C ASP A 7 -40.25 44.58 6.73
N ASN A 8 -40.44 43.31 7.14
CA ASN A 8 -41.57 42.97 7.99
C ASN A 8 -41.26 41.81 8.95
N LYS A 9 -41.53 42.06 10.23
CA LYS A 9 -41.30 41.19 11.38
C LYS A 9 -42.56 40.39 11.76
N ALA A 10 -42.29 39.19 12.27
CA ALA A 10 -42.92 38.50 13.41
C ALA A 10 -44.40 38.06 13.38
N THR A 11 -44.63 36.77 13.66
CA THR A 11 -45.41 36.33 14.83
C THR A 11 -45.19 34.85 15.16
N SER A 12 -45.15 34.59 16.46
CA SER A 12 -44.94 33.34 17.18
C SER A 12 -46.24 32.55 17.41
N ALA A 13 -46.16 31.21 17.51
CA ALA A 13 -47.05 30.45 18.39
C ALA A 13 -46.45 29.08 18.77
N THR A 14 -46.67 28.75 20.04
CA THR A 14 -46.14 27.70 20.92
C THR A 14 -46.94 26.39 20.93
N GLY A 15 -46.29 25.28 21.29
CA GLY A 15 -46.90 24.04 21.82
C GLY A 15 -45.89 22.87 21.87
N VAL A 16 -45.16 22.56 22.95
CA VAL A 16 -45.53 22.03 24.29
C VAL A 16 -45.79 20.49 24.31
N ILE A 17 -44.79 19.77 24.86
CA ILE A 17 -44.83 18.55 25.72
C ILE A 17 -45.11 17.16 25.09
N ARG A 18 -44.12 16.26 25.06
CA ARG A 18 -43.95 15.12 26.02
C ARG A 18 -42.69 14.26 25.79
N ARG A 19 -41.89 14.16 26.86
CA ARG A 19 -40.98 13.05 27.18
C ARG A 19 -41.77 11.77 27.44
N ASN A 20 -41.22 10.61 27.07
CA ASN A 20 -41.05 9.47 27.99
C ASN A 20 -40.13 8.38 27.39
N GLN A 21 -39.22 7.88 28.24
CA GLN A 21 -38.26 6.79 28.06
C GLN A 21 -38.96 5.39 28.16
N PRO A 22 -38.27 4.30 28.56
CA PRO A 22 -37.54 3.31 27.74
C PRO A 22 -38.20 1.91 27.82
N MET A 23 -37.82 0.94 27.00
CA MET A 23 -38.03 -0.47 27.33
C MET A 23 -36.91 -1.38 26.83
N ALA A 24 -36.25 -2.01 27.81
CA ALA A 24 -35.53 -3.26 27.70
C ALA A 24 -36.37 -4.36 28.36
N LYS A 25 -36.39 -5.56 27.75
CA LYS A 25 -36.66 -6.93 28.29
C LYS A 25 -37.07 -7.82 27.11
N THR A 26 -36.68 -9.09 26.89
CA THR A 26 -35.70 -10.03 27.46
C THR A 26 -35.68 -11.27 26.52
N LEU A 27 -34.48 -11.84 26.32
CA LEU A 27 -34.00 -13.19 25.90
C LEU A 27 -34.93 -14.43 26.08
N PRO A 28 -34.68 -15.64 25.47
CA PRO A 28 -33.38 -16.33 25.49
C PRO A 28 -32.94 -17.34 24.38
N SER A 29 -31.60 -17.52 24.36
CA SER A 29 -30.80 -18.76 24.22
C SER A 29 -30.93 -19.73 23.03
N GLY A 30 -29.77 -20.06 22.43
CA GLY A 30 -29.44 -21.44 22.04
C GLY A 30 -28.85 -21.63 20.63
N ASN A 31 -27.51 -21.65 20.52
CA ASN A 31 -26.76 -22.77 19.91
C ASN A 31 -25.25 -22.45 19.85
N HIS A 32 -24.52 -23.02 20.81
CA HIS A 32 -23.07 -23.15 20.81
C HIS A 32 -22.68 -24.42 20.03
N TYR A 33 -21.82 -24.28 19.02
CA TYR A 33 -21.02 -25.38 18.50
C TYR A 33 -19.75 -25.51 19.35
N THR A 34 -19.79 -26.42 20.32
CA THR A 34 -18.62 -26.94 21.03
C THR A 34 -18.45 -28.41 20.65
N PHE A 35 -17.49 -28.72 19.79
CA PHE A 35 -17.01 -30.09 19.57
C PHE A 35 -15.49 -30.03 19.36
N MET A 36 -14.75 -30.36 20.42
CA MET A 36 -13.53 -31.20 20.41
C MET A 36 -12.78 -31.11 21.76
N THR A 37 -13.43 -31.50 22.86
CA THR A 37 -12.76 -31.95 24.09
C THR A 37 -13.52 -33.14 24.70
N LYS A 38 -13.37 -34.32 24.09
CA LYS A 38 -13.76 -35.62 24.67
C LYS A 38 -12.70 -36.68 24.32
N LYS A 39 -11.55 -36.64 25.01
CA LYS A 39 -10.67 -37.84 25.08
C LYS A 39 -9.75 -37.96 26.31
N ILE A 40 -9.90 -37.17 27.38
CA ILE A 40 -9.06 -37.29 28.59
C ILE A 40 -9.88 -37.27 29.90
N HIS A 41 -11.10 -37.81 29.89
CA HIS A 41 -11.90 -37.99 31.12
C HIS A 41 -12.41 -39.42 31.32
N ARG A 42 -11.68 -40.41 30.77
CA ARG A 42 -11.97 -41.85 30.93
C ARG A 42 -10.79 -42.66 31.50
N SER A 43 -9.85 -42.03 32.20
CA SER A 43 -8.71 -42.72 32.85
C SER A 43 -8.64 -42.56 34.38
N LEU A 44 -9.62 -41.91 35.03
CA LEU A 44 -9.59 -41.64 36.48
C LEU A 44 -10.78 -42.24 37.25
N GLN A 45 -11.35 -43.33 36.76
CA GLN A 45 -12.39 -44.10 37.48
C GLN A 45 -12.12 -45.62 37.52
N LYS A 46 -10.87 -46.05 37.36
CA LYS A 46 -10.45 -47.43 37.65
C LYS A 46 -9.15 -47.43 38.45
N LYS A 47 -9.26 -47.14 39.75
CA LYS A 47 -8.41 -47.65 40.84
C LYS A 47 -8.89 -47.06 42.17
N ARG A 48 -10.06 -47.52 42.62
CA ARG A 48 -10.45 -47.52 44.03
C ARG A 48 -10.78 -48.96 44.36
N LYS A 49 -9.89 -49.62 45.11
CA LYS A 49 -10.12 -50.86 45.89
C LYS A 49 -8.77 -51.31 46.46
N THR A 50 -8.52 -51.02 47.75
CA THR A 50 -8.44 -52.02 48.85
C THR A 50 -7.69 -51.45 50.09
N LEU A 51 -8.43 -51.33 51.21
CA LEU A 51 -8.03 -51.62 52.61
C LEU A 51 -7.08 -50.66 53.40
N PRO A 52 -7.11 -50.67 54.76
CA PRO A 52 -8.01 -49.83 55.56
C PRO A 52 -7.28 -48.93 56.60
N SER A 53 -8.06 -48.04 57.22
CA SER A 53 -7.66 -47.17 58.33
C SER A 53 -7.25 -47.93 59.61
N ARG A 54 -6.02 -47.71 60.09
CA ARG A 54 -5.64 -47.86 61.49
C ARG A 54 -4.74 -46.68 61.88
N ARG A 55 -5.13 -45.99 62.96
CA ARG A 55 -4.26 -45.08 63.72
C ARG A 55 -3.03 -45.88 64.18
N LEU A 56 -1.84 -45.35 63.94
CA LEU A 56 -0.67 -45.69 64.73
C LEU A 56 -0.11 -44.39 65.28
N ASP A 57 0.03 -44.38 66.60
CA ASP A 57 0.58 -43.30 67.39
C ASP A 57 2.01 -42.94 66.95
N ILE A 58 2.30 -41.65 67.10
CA ILE A 58 3.58 -41.02 66.85
C ILE A 58 4.55 -41.44 67.96
N ASP A 59 5.78 -41.86 67.60
CA ASP A 59 6.93 -41.77 68.49
C ASP A 59 7.90 -40.69 67.97
N THR A 60 7.73 -39.48 68.51
CA THR A 60 8.36 -38.20 68.15
C THR A 60 9.71 -38.00 68.85
N ARG A 61 10.62 -38.99 68.80
CA ARG A 61 11.92 -38.84 69.48
C ARG A 61 13.18 -39.24 68.69
N LEU A 62 13.07 -39.46 67.38
CA LEU A 62 14.23 -39.81 66.55
C LEU A 62 14.48 -38.91 65.32
N ILE A 63 13.77 -37.79 65.17
CA ILE A 63 14.00 -36.84 64.06
C ILE A 63 14.02 -35.38 64.57
N GLU A 64 14.63 -35.12 65.72
CA GLU A 64 14.87 -33.74 66.21
C GLU A 64 16.37 -33.36 66.31
N GLY A 65 17.28 -34.29 66.00
CA GLY A 65 18.73 -34.05 66.07
C GLY A 65 19.41 -33.61 64.78
N TYR A 66 18.74 -33.66 63.62
CA TYR A 66 19.40 -33.50 62.31
C TYR A 66 18.90 -32.30 61.46
N ASP A 67 17.84 -31.61 61.88
CA ASP A 67 17.15 -30.58 61.06
C ASP A 67 17.50 -29.13 61.48
N ASN A 68 18.21 -28.93 62.59
CA ASN A 68 18.54 -27.59 63.12
C ASN A 68 19.93 -27.07 62.70
N ALA A 69 20.84 -27.91 62.21
CA ALA A 69 22.16 -27.49 61.74
C ALA A 69 22.17 -27.04 60.26
N MET A 70 21.15 -27.41 59.48
CA MET A 70 21.12 -27.14 58.02
C MET A 70 20.24 -25.94 57.62
N ARG A 71 19.56 -25.27 58.57
CA ARG A 71 18.62 -24.17 58.28
C ARG A 71 19.18 -22.76 58.51
N SER A 72 20.33 -22.61 59.17
CA SER A 72 20.94 -21.28 59.44
C SER A 72 21.83 -20.78 58.30
N GLU A 73 22.63 -21.66 57.68
CA GLU A 73 23.56 -21.27 56.60
C GLU A 73 22.83 -20.93 55.30
N TRP A 74 21.73 -21.63 54.99
CA TRP A 74 20.93 -21.33 53.80
C TRP A 74 20.18 -20.00 53.92
N ARG A 75 19.80 -19.53 55.11
CA ARG A 75 19.13 -18.22 55.25
C ARG A 75 20.07 -17.04 55.00
N LEU A 76 21.32 -17.15 55.39
CA LEU A 76 22.36 -16.15 55.10
C LEU A 76 22.80 -16.20 53.63
N LEU A 77 22.94 -17.39 53.03
CA LEU A 77 23.24 -17.52 51.60
C LEU A 77 22.06 -17.11 50.71
N PHE A 78 20.81 -17.35 51.10
CA PHE A 78 19.63 -16.88 50.36
C PHE A 78 19.40 -15.37 50.56
N ALA A 79 19.70 -14.80 51.73
CA ALA A 79 19.64 -13.35 51.95
C ALA A 79 20.77 -12.60 51.21
N ALA A 80 21.98 -13.19 51.15
CA ALA A 80 23.10 -12.64 50.37
C ALA A 80 22.88 -12.80 48.85
N ALA A 81 22.31 -13.93 48.41
CA ALA A 81 21.91 -14.12 47.01
C ALA A 81 20.76 -13.21 46.61
N LEU A 82 19.76 -13.00 47.49
CA LEU A 82 18.66 -12.06 47.23
C LEU A 82 19.14 -10.60 47.25
N SER A 83 20.13 -10.25 48.07
CA SER A 83 20.78 -8.92 48.06
C SER A 83 21.66 -8.70 46.81
N CYS A 84 22.34 -9.74 46.31
CA CYS A 84 23.06 -9.68 45.04
C CYS A 84 22.13 -9.65 43.81
N PHE A 85 20.96 -10.30 43.88
CA PHE A 85 19.93 -10.21 42.83
C PHE A 85 19.13 -8.89 42.87
N LEU A 86 19.07 -8.20 44.02
CA LEU A 86 18.45 -6.88 44.15
C LEU A 86 19.39 -5.73 43.72
N THR A 87 20.69 -5.98 43.58
CA THR A 87 21.67 -5.00 43.06
C THR A 87 22.05 -5.25 41.60
N ALA A 88 21.77 -6.44 41.06
CA ALA A 88 21.78 -6.73 39.62
C ALA A 88 20.37 -6.59 39.01
N GLY A 89 19.65 -5.53 39.37
CA GLY A 89 18.46 -5.13 38.63
C GLY A 89 18.89 -4.60 37.27
N CYS A 90 18.72 -5.37 36.19
CA CYS A 90 18.60 -4.83 34.84
C CYS A 90 17.36 -3.92 34.81
N THR A 91 17.56 -2.72 35.32
CA THR A 91 16.64 -1.60 35.37
C THR A 91 16.95 -0.77 34.14
N ILE A 92 16.24 -1.02 33.06
CA ILE A 92 16.30 -0.15 31.88
C ILE A 92 15.14 0.83 32.03
N SER A 93 15.35 1.84 32.86
CA SER A 93 14.80 3.16 32.57
C SER A 93 15.61 3.67 31.38
N LEU A 94 14.97 4.23 30.34
CA LEU A 94 15.70 5.08 29.40
C LEU A 94 16.19 6.30 30.20
N THR A 95 17.38 6.20 30.78
CA THR A 95 18.12 7.35 31.30
C THR A 95 18.61 8.13 30.10
N LEU A 96 17.73 8.98 29.55
CA LEU A 96 18.10 10.00 28.59
C LEU A 96 19.15 10.88 29.29
N ARG A 97 20.37 10.92 28.76
CA ARG A 97 21.40 11.84 29.25
C ARG A 97 20.95 13.28 28.95
N ASP A 98 21.42 14.23 29.76
CA ASP A 98 21.12 15.66 29.65
C ASP A 98 21.00 16.12 28.19
N SER A 99 19.91 16.79 27.88
CA SER A 99 19.57 17.15 26.51
C SER A 99 20.61 18.14 25.95
N ILE A 100 21.22 17.82 24.82
CA ILE A 100 22.30 18.63 24.22
C ILE A 100 21.68 19.64 23.25
N PRO A 101 22.07 20.93 23.27
CA PRO A 101 21.64 21.87 22.23
C PRO A 101 22.03 21.37 20.83
N LEU A 102 21.07 21.26 19.91
CA LEU A 102 21.34 20.76 18.54
C LEU A 102 22.49 21.49 17.81
N PRO A 103 22.69 22.82 17.98
CA PRO A 103 23.83 23.52 17.37
C PRO A 103 25.21 23.07 17.86
N GLU A 104 25.31 22.50 19.05
CA GLU A 104 26.58 22.09 19.68
C GLU A 104 27.02 20.69 19.22
N LEU A 105 26.09 19.86 18.76
CA LEU A 105 26.37 18.48 18.34
C LEU A 105 27.49 18.36 17.30
N ARG A 106 27.51 19.23 16.28
CA ARG A 106 28.58 19.20 15.25
C ARG A 106 29.95 19.50 15.85
N ARG A 107 30.03 20.39 16.84
CA ARG A 107 31.30 20.75 17.50
C ARG A 107 31.82 19.59 18.35
N GLU A 108 30.93 18.74 18.86
CA GLU A 108 31.27 17.53 19.62
C GLU A 108 31.52 16.29 18.75
N GLY A 109 31.65 16.45 17.43
CA GLY A 109 31.97 15.35 16.51
C GLY A 109 30.81 14.42 16.18
N TYR A 110 29.56 14.85 16.41
CA TYR A 110 28.38 14.13 15.94
C TYR A 110 28.16 14.36 14.45
N ILE A 111 27.74 13.31 13.75
CA ILE A 111 27.17 13.42 12.42
C ILE A 111 25.69 13.73 12.61
N VAL A 112 25.22 14.84 12.05
CA VAL A 112 23.84 15.31 12.20
C VAL A 112 23.25 15.69 10.85
N ILE A 113 21.93 15.56 10.74
CA ILE A 113 21.19 16.02 9.57
C ILE A 113 21.46 17.52 9.27
N PRO A 114 21.38 17.94 8.00
CA PRO A 114 21.82 19.27 7.60
C PRO A 114 20.89 20.39 8.12
N LYS A 115 19.58 20.16 8.10
CA LYS A 115 18.55 21.10 8.56
C LYS A 115 18.13 20.74 10.01
N PRO A 116 17.96 21.72 10.91
CA PRO A 116 17.47 21.44 12.26
C PRO A 116 16.02 20.93 12.22
N VAL A 117 15.71 19.97 13.07
CA VAL A 117 14.34 19.52 13.34
C VAL A 117 13.90 20.16 14.65
N GLN A 118 12.82 20.91 14.63
CA GLN A 118 12.22 21.49 15.83
C GLN A 118 10.98 20.69 16.20
N GLN A 119 11.06 19.97 17.31
CA GLN A 119 9.91 19.27 17.86
C GLN A 119 9.15 20.23 18.79
N PRO A 120 7.84 20.45 18.58
CA PRO A 120 7.05 21.20 19.55
C PRO A 120 6.85 20.36 20.82
N GLN A 121 6.53 21.02 21.93
CA GLN A 121 6.16 20.34 23.17
C GLN A 121 4.63 20.30 23.29
N GLY A 122 4.06 19.09 23.31
CA GLY A 122 2.65 18.85 23.52
C GLY A 122 2.30 18.43 24.93
N GLU A 123 1.04 18.03 25.11
CA GLU A 123 0.55 17.45 26.36
C GLU A 123 0.97 15.97 26.46
N LYS A 124 0.63 15.35 27.59
CA LYS A 124 0.93 13.92 27.80
C LYS A 124 0.40 13.08 26.63
N TYR A 125 1.27 12.22 26.09
CA TYR A 125 1.02 11.32 24.96
C TYR A 125 0.87 11.97 23.57
N ASP A 126 1.29 13.23 23.37
CA ASP A 126 1.30 13.90 22.06
C ASP A 126 2.47 13.51 21.12
N CYS A 127 3.20 12.43 21.40
CA CYS A 127 4.37 12.06 20.61
C CYS A 127 4.10 11.85 19.11
N GLY A 128 2.88 11.43 18.72
CA GLY A 128 2.48 11.36 17.31
C GLY A 128 2.31 12.75 16.67
N PRO A 129 1.43 13.62 17.20
CA PRO A 129 1.27 15.01 16.77
C PRO A 129 2.57 15.82 16.73
N GLU A 130 3.40 15.71 17.77
CA GLU A 130 4.68 16.43 17.85
C GLU A 130 5.61 16.02 16.70
N VAL A 131 5.74 14.71 16.46
CA VAL A 131 6.58 14.19 15.39
C VAL A 131 6.02 14.56 14.03
N ALA A 132 4.70 14.53 13.84
CA ALA A 132 4.07 14.95 12.59
C ALA A 132 4.40 16.42 12.26
N VAL A 133 4.24 17.32 13.23
CA VAL A 133 4.57 18.75 13.05
C VAL A 133 6.04 18.93 12.70
N ALA A 134 6.95 18.31 13.46
CA ALA A 134 8.37 18.45 13.28
C ALA A 134 8.85 17.97 11.90
N ILE A 135 8.33 16.82 11.45
CA ILE A 135 8.65 16.23 10.15
C ILE A 135 8.05 17.06 9.00
N LEU A 136 6.82 17.52 9.13
CA LEU A 136 6.17 18.32 8.10
C LEU A 136 6.84 19.69 7.96
N ASP A 137 7.21 20.33 9.05
CA ASP A 137 8.03 21.55 9.03
C ASP A 137 9.41 21.30 8.38
N TYR A 138 10.04 20.16 8.68
CA TYR A 138 11.30 19.76 8.05
C TYR A 138 11.19 19.73 6.52
N TRP A 139 10.07 19.22 5.99
CA TRP A 139 9.79 19.16 4.56
C TRP A 139 9.02 20.37 3.99
N ARG A 140 8.89 21.46 4.76
CA ARG A 140 8.26 22.74 4.37
C ARG A 140 6.75 22.65 4.08
N THR A 141 6.05 21.80 4.83
CA THR A 141 4.59 21.66 4.80
C THR A 141 4.02 22.00 6.18
N PRO A 142 4.16 23.24 6.67
CA PRO A 142 3.93 23.56 8.09
C PRO A 142 2.52 23.18 8.55
N LEU A 143 2.45 22.63 9.76
CA LEU A 143 1.22 22.20 10.43
C LEU A 143 1.30 22.65 11.89
N THR A 144 0.21 23.16 12.45
CA THR A 144 0.21 23.53 13.86
C THR A 144 -0.02 22.30 14.75
N LEU A 145 0.52 22.33 15.97
CA LEU A 145 0.31 21.23 16.93
C LEU A 145 -1.19 20.96 17.21
N PRO A 146 -2.05 21.97 17.44
CA PRO A 146 -3.49 21.73 17.64
C PRO A 146 -4.17 21.03 16.44
N GLU A 147 -3.77 21.35 15.21
CA GLU A 147 -4.29 20.67 14.01
C GLU A 147 -3.81 19.22 13.94
N ALA A 148 -2.54 18.97 14.22
CA ALA A 148 -1.97 17.63 14.27
C ALA A 148 -2.65 16.78 15.35
N THR A 149 -2.84 17.32 16.55
CA THR A 149 -3.51 16.67 17.67
C THR A 149 -4.94 16.29 17.32
N ARG A 150 -5.71 17.20 16.70
CA ARG A 150 -7.09 16.92 16.26
C ARG A 150 -7.15 15.81 15.21
N ALA A 151 -6.15 15.71 14.34
CA ALA A 151 -6.12 14.70 13.28
C ALA A 151 -5.65 13.32 13.76
N LEU A 152 -4.76 13.27 14.77
CA LEU A 152 -4.04 12.04 15.13
C LEU A 152 -4.42 11.46 16.49
N LYS A 153 -5.06 12.21 17.39
CA LYS A 153 -5.59 11.67 18.64
C LYS A 153 -7.00 11.14 18.45
N THR A 154 -7.31 10.03 19.13
CA THR A 154 -8.63 9.40 19.15
C THR A 154 -8.97 9.05 20.59
N ASP A 155 -10.25 9.14 20.98
CA ASP A 155 -10.71 8.79 22.35
C ASP A 155 -10.46 7.31 22.71
N GLN A 156 -10.23 6.46 21.70
CA GLN A 156 -10.02 5.02 21.87
C GLN A 156 -8.60 4.64 22.31
N HIS A 157 -7.63 5.55 22.22
CA HIS A 157 -6.23 5.25 22.50
C HIS A 157 -5.60 6.39 23.30
N GLN A 158 -4.78 6.05 24.30
CA GLN A 158 -4.05 7.06 25.06
C GLN A 158 -2.99 7.80 24.23
N GLY A 159 -2.64 7.34 23.01
CA GLY A 159 -1.69 7.98 22.09
C GLY A 159 -1.99 7.66 20.63
N THR A 160 -1.13 8.10 19.70
CA THR A 160 -1.34 7.93 18.25
C THR A 160 -0.92 6.54 17.77
N PRO A 161 -1.81 5.75 17.16
CA PRO A 161 -1.43 4.49 16.52
C PRO A 161 -0.43 4.70 15.39
N SER A 162 0.57 3.83 15.24
CA SER A 162 1.57 3.92 14.17
C SER A 162 0.97 4.04 12.77
N PRO A 163 -0.06 3.26 12.38
CA PRO A 163 -0.67 3.41 11.06
C PRO A 163 -1.32 4.79 10.84
N ALA A 164 -1.90 5.39 11.88
CA ALA A 164 -2.57 6.69 11.78
C ALA A 164 -1.56 7.80 11.44
N LEU A 165 -0.40 7.82 12.12
CA LEU A 165 0.68 8.75 11.81
C LEU A 165 1.18 8.60 10.37
N LEU A 166 1.42 7.35 9.92
CA LEU A 166 1.92 7.09 8.57
C LEU A 166 0.92 7.50 7.49
N LEU A 167 -0.36 7.18 7.67
CA LEU A 167 -1.42 7.56 6.74
C LEU A 167 -1.56 9.08 6.67
N PHE A 168 -1.51 9.76 7.81
CA PHE A 168 -1.57 11.22 7.87
C PHE A 168 -0.40 11.88 7.14
N LEU A 169 0.84 11.41 7.35
CA LEU A 169 2.01 11.94 6.64
C LEU A 169 1.90 11.73 5.12
N ARG A 170 1.34 10.60 4.69
CA ARG A 170 1.07 10.31 3.27
C ARG A 170 0.00 11.23 2.68
N GLU A 171 -1.06 11.49 3.43
CA GLU A 171 -2.11 12.45 3.04
C GLU A 171 -1.54 13.86 2.86
N LYS A 172 -0.55 14.24 3.68
CA LYS A 172 0.19 15.50 3.54
C LYS A 172 1.24 15.50 2.43
N GLY A 173 1.29 14.46 1.60
CA GLY A 173 2.13 14.41 0.41
C GLY A 173 3.56 13.91 0.66
N LEU A 174 3.85 13.32 1.82
CA LEU A 174 5.14 12.68 2.07
C LEU A 174 5.09 11.18 1.74
N VAL A 175 6.25 10.61 1.44
CA VAL A 175 6.42 9.15 1.46
C VAL A 175 6.79 8.76 2.88
N ALA A 176 5.97 7.94 3.52
CA ALA A 176 6.20 7.40 4.86
C ALA A 176 6.14 5.88 4.80
N GLU A 177 7.29 5.22 4.71
CA GLU A 177 7.40 3.77 4.50
C GLU A 177 7.87 3.06 5.77
N PRO A 178 7.03 2.21 6.39
CA PRO A 178 7.45 1.43 7.55
C PRO A 178 8.34 0.27 7.10
N ARG A 179 9.40 0.03 7.86
CA ARG A 179 10.32 -1.10 7.62
C ARG A 179 10.98 -1.53 8.91
N LYS A 180 11.62 -2.71 8.86
CA LYS A 180 12.50 -3.17 9.93
C LYS A 180 13.80 -2.36 9.89
N GLY A 181 14.07 -1.65 10.96
CA GLY A 181 15.25 -0.81 11.15
C GLY A 181 16.47 -1.62 11.58
N THR A 182 17.63 -1.05 11.27
CA THR A 182 18.93 -1.40 11.85
C THR A 182 19.69 -0.11 12.11
N LEU A 183 20.72 -0.15 12.94
CA LEU A 183 21.55 1.03 13.16
C LEU A 183 22.17 1.55 11.85
N GLY A 184 22.57 0.66 10.94
CA GLY A 184 23.09 1.06 9.62
C GLY A 184 22.07 1.80 8.77
N VAL A 185 20.79 1.39 8.80
CA VAL A 185 19.70 2.10 8.11
C VAL A 185 19.48 3.49 8.71
N VAL A 186 19.45 3.61 10.05
CA VAL A 186 19.31 4.89 10.74
C VAL A 186 20.42 5.85 10.35
N LYS A 187 21.67 5.38 10.40
CA LYS A 187 22.85 6.17 10.03
C LYS A 187 22.78 6.63 8.58
N ASN A 188 22.50 5.73 7.64
CA ASN A 188 22.37 6.08 6.23
C ASN A 188 21.28 7.15 5.99
N ALA A 189 20.14 7.05 6.70
CA ALA A 189 19.10 8.09 6.64
C ALA A 189 19.63 9.44 7.13
N VAL A 190 20.32 9.47 8.29
CA VAL A 190 20.94 10.69 8.84
C VAL A 190 22.00 11.27 7.88
N ASP A 191 22.88 10.42 7.34
CA ASP A 191 23.92 10.80 6.37
C ASP A 191 23.30 11.40 5.09
N SER A 192 22.14 10.86 4.68
CA SER A 192 21.35 11.34 3.55
C SER A 192 20.52 12.60 3.88
N GLY A 193 20.63 13.14 5.09
CA GLY A 193 19.87 14.29 5.56
C GLY A 193 18.37 14.03 5.67
N LYS A 194 17.96 12.79 5.93
CA LYS A 194 16.57 12.40 6.16
C LYS A 194 16.38 12.09 7.63
N PRO A 195 15.37 12.67 8.31
CA PRO A 195 15.10 12.38 9.72
C PRO A 195 14.20 11.13 9.85
N PRO A 196 14.73 9.92 10.13
CA PRO A 196 13.89 8.74 10.30
C PRO A 196 13.12 8.81 11.62
N ILE A 197 11.90 8.27 11.63
CA ILE A 197 11.17 8.03 12.87
C ILE A 197 11.47 6.62 13.33
N ILE A 198 11.90 6.47 14.59
CA ILE A 198 11.95 5.18 15.28
C ILE A 198 10.88 5.14 16.37
N MET A 199 10.41 3.95 16.70
CA MET A 199 9.52 3.74 17.82
C MET A 199 10.22 2.92 18.89
N LEU A 200 10.26 3.42 20.12
CA LEU A 200 10.89 2.75 21.25
C LEU A 200 9.85 2.44 22.33
N GLU A 201 10.01 1.31 23.00
CA GLU A 201 9.28 1.05 24.25
C GLU A 201 9.93 1.88 25.38
N VAL A 202 9.16 2.77 25.97
CA VAL A 202 9.54 3.59 27.14
C VAL A 202 8.77 3.10 28.36
N SER A 203 9.45 2.51 29.33
CA SER A 203 8.80 2.14 30.59
C SER A 203 8.66 3.38 31.48
N SER A 204 7.43 3.72 31.88
CA SER A 204 7.13 4.88 32.74
C SER A 204 7.08 4.54 34.24
N GLN A 205 7.38 3.29 34.63
CA GLN A 205 7.34 2.83 36.03
C GLN A 205 8.51 1.87 36.31
N PRO A 206 9.19 1.96 37.47
CA PRO A 206 10.10 0.91 37.90
C PRO A 206 9.32 -0.42 37.99
N LYS A 207 9.84 -1.51 37.39
CA LYS A 207 9.22 -2.86 37.43
C LYS A 207 8.93 -3.38 38.85
N ILE A 208 9.46 -2.72 39.88
CA ILE A 208 9.29 -3.03 41.31
C ILE A 208 7.95 -2.51 41.86
N PHE A 209 7.41 -1.42 41.31
CA PHE A 209 6.15 -0.78 41.78
C PHE A 209 4.98 -0.94 40.81
N ALA A 210 5.22 -1.54 39.63
CA ALA A 210 4.15 -1.86 38.69
C ALA A 210 3.24 -2.93 39.30
N ASN A 211 1.96 -2.60 39.45
CA ASN A 211 0.92 -3.58 39.75
C ASN A 211 1.06 -4.75 38.74
N PRO A 212 1.25 -6.00 39.17
CA PRO A 212 1.49 -7.13 38.26
C PRO A 212 0.33 -7.38 37.27
N PHE A 213 -0.81 -6.74 37.48
CA PHE A 213 -1.97 -6.80 36.60
C PHE A 213 -2.12 -5.63 35.62
N ASN A 214 -1.26 -4.59 35.68
CA ASN A 214 -1.35 -3.43 34.78
C ASN A 214 0.04 -2.97 34.28
N LEU A 215 0.66 -3.81 33.44
CA LEU A 215 1.89 -3.55 32.69
C LEU A 215 1.54 -2.94 31.32
N GLU A 216 1.01 -1.71 31.30
CA GLU A 216 0.79 -1.02 30.02
C GLU A 216 2.16 -0.63 29.44
N ARG A 217 2.54 -1.29 28.33
CA ARG A 217 3.72 -0.93 27.55
C ARG A 217 3.45 0.40 26.85
N VAL A 218 4.29 1.40 27.11
CA VAL A 218 4.18 2.71 26.45
C VAL A 218 5.21 2.76 25.32
N TYR A 219 4.77 3.09 24.12
CA TYR A 219 5.64 3.31 22.97
C TYR A 219 5.72 4.80 22.65
N HIS A 220 6.88 5.26 22.22
CA HIS A 220 7.13 6.66 21.89
C HIS A 220 7.85 6.78 20.55
N PHE A 221 7.41 7.74 19.73
CA PHE A 221 8.07 8.08 18.47
C PHE A 221 9.22 9.04 18.73
N PHE A 222 10.39 8.72 18.19
CA PHE A 222 11.55 9.58 18.23
C PHE A 222 12.01 9.89 16.81
N ILE A 223 12.38 11.15 16.56
CA ILE A 223 13.00 11.56 15.31
C ILE A 223 14.51 11.50 15.50
N VAL A 224 15.22 10.67 14.75
CA VAL A 224 16.68 10.65 14.84
C VAL A 224 17.27 11.80 14.02
N VAL A 225 18.12 12.60 14.65
CA VAL A 225 18.75 13.78 14.04
C VAL A 225 20.26 13.68 13.95
N GLY A 226 20.86 12.70 14.63
CA GLY A 226 22.32 12.50 14.58
C GLY A 226 22.79 11.21 15.21
N TYR A 227 24.09 10.95 15.10
CA TYR A 227 24.79 9.87 15.78
C TYR A 227 26.28 10.19 16.00
N ASN A 228 26.91 9.47 16.92
CA ASN A 228 28.34 9.51 17.15
C ASN A 228 28.87 8.11 17.42
N ASP A 229 29.72 7.60 16.52
CA ASP A 229 30.26 6.24 16.62
C ASP A 229 31.31 6.08 17.73
N SER A 230 32.09 7.13 18.00
CA SER A 230 33.09 7.12 19.07
C SER A 230 32.41 7.03 20.44
N ARG A 231 31.29 7.75 20.61
CA ARG A 231 30.45 7.71 21.82
C ARG A 231 29.43 6.56 21.81
N ARG A 232 29.29 5.87 20.67
CA ARG A 232 28.30 4.79 20.45
C ARG A 232 26.87 5.23 20.78
N THR A 233 26.46 6.40 20.29
CA THR A 233 25.15 6.99 20.59
C THR A 233 24.42 7.47 19.33
N ILE A 234 23.09 7.48 19.39
CA ILE A 234 22.23 8.26 18.51
C ILE A 234 21.73 9.50 19.25
N VAL A 235 21.29 10.49 18.50
CA VAL A 235 20.65 11.69 19.04
C VAL A 235 19.25 11.81 18.44
N CYS A 236 18.24 11.87 19.29
CA CYS A 236 16.86 12.08 18.92
C CYS A 236 16.45 13.53 19.16
N ALA A 237 15.65 14.12 18.29
CA ALA A 237 15.10 15.46 18.48
C ALA A 237 14.32 15.53 19.80
N ALA A 238 14.43 16.69 20.45
CA ALA A 238 13.68 17.04 21.64
C ALA A 238 13.14 18.48 21.48
N PRO A 239 12.19 18.89 22.33
CA PRO A 239 11.73 20.26 22.39
C PRO A 239 12.86 21.28 22.58
N GLU A 240 12.55 22.54 22.26
CA GLU A 240 13.45 23.69 22.46
C GLU A 240 14.79 23.59 21.71
N GLY A 241 14.82 22.85 20.60
CA GLY A 241 16.03 22.70 19.79
C GLY A 241 17.13 21.93 20.51
N ARG A 242 16.75 20.98 21.37
CA ARG A 242 17.67 20.07 22.06
C ARG A 242 17.60 18.68 21.45
N GLY A 243 18.53 17.81 21.83
CA GLY A 243 18.56 16.41 21.45
C GLY A 243 18.77 15.50 22.65
N TYR A 244 18.01 14.40 22.71
CA TYR A 244 18.23 13.32 23.66
C TYR A 244 19.29 12.36 23.15
N GLU A 245 20.35 12.16 23.91
CA GLU A 245 21.38 11.17 23.58
C GLU A 245 20.96 9.79 24.09
N ILE A 246 20.97 8.79 23.19
CA ILE A 246 20.62 7.40 23.50
C ILE A 246 21.80 6.51 23.05
N SER A 247 22.37 5.74 23.98
CA SER A 247 23.44 4.79 23.65
C SER A 247 22.93 3.65 22.77
N TYR A 248 23.79 3.09 21.91
CA TYR A 248 23.43 1.96 21.04
C TYR A 248 22.93 0.75 21.83
N ALA A 249 23.45 0.52 23.03
CA ALA A 249 23.02 -0.59 23.88
C ALA A 249 21.58 -0.39 24.41
N VAL A 250 21.26 0.83 24.87
CA VAL A 250 19.91 1.19 25.33
C VAL A 250 18.93 1.21 24.17
N LEU A 251 19.35 1.73 23.02
CA LEU A 251 18.56 1.73 21.80
C LEU A 251 18.14 0.32 21.40
N ASP A 252 19.08 -0.61 21.28
CA ASP A 252 18.80 -1.98 20.79
C ASP A 252 17.75 -2.69 21.67
N ASP A 253 17.89 -2.58 23.00
CA ASP A 253 16.94 -3.19 23.94
C ASP A 253 15.54 -2.57 23.83
N ALA A 254 15.43 -1.24 23.86
CA ALA A 254 14.15 -0.53 23.78
C ALA A 254 13.48 -0.67 22.40
N TRP A 255 14.27 -0.82 21.34
CA TRP A 255 13.78 -0.91 19.96
C TRP A 255 13.33 -2.31 19.59
N LYS A 256 13.96 -3.34 20.19
CA LYS A 256 13.61 -4.74 19.99
C LYS A 256 12.15 -5.03 20.33
N SER A 257 11.65 -4.49 21.43
CA SER A 257 10.24 -4.63 21.82
C SER A 257 9.26 -3.99 20.84
N ALA A 258 9.67 -2.93 20.15
CA ALA A 258 8.93 -2.29 19.08
C ALA A 258 9.12 -2.99 17.72
N GLY A 259 9.74 -4.18 17.69
CA GLY A 259 10.00 -4.94 16.47
C GLY A 259 11.05 -4.31 15.55
N HIS A 260 11.92 -3.44 16.08
CA HIS A 260 12.82 -2.57 15.31
C HIS A 260 12.06 -1.68 14.32
N PHE A 261 10.90 -1.15 14.71
CA PHE A 261 10.12 -0.28 13.83
C PHE A 261 10.90 0.98 13.43
N LEU A 262 11.05 1.19 12.13
CA LEU A 262 11.58 2.41 11.53
C LEU A 262 10.63 2.89 10.45
N CYS A 263 10.43 4.19 10.36
CA CYS A 263 9.79 4.82 9.22
C CYS A 263 10.78 5.73 8.50
N ASP A 264 11.02 5.41 7.23
CA ASP A 264 11.73 6.27 6.30
C ASP A 264 10.75 7.34 5.79
N ILE A 265 11.12 8.62 5.95
CA ILE A 265 10.31 9.76 5.53
C ILE A 265 11.08 10.63 4.56
N ARG A 266 10.44 10.92 3.43
CA ARG A 266 11.01 11.74 2.37
C ARG A 266 9.93 12.39 1.50
N LEU A 267 10.35 13.39 0.72
CA LEU A 267 9.53 13.85 -0.40
C LEU A 267 9.40 12.73 -1.46
N PRO A 268 8.25 12.67 -2.15
CA PRO A 268 8.07 11.76 -3.28
C PRO A 268 9.07 12.06 -4.40
N ASP A 269 9.58 11.00 -5.02
CA ASP A 269 10.38 11.09 -6.23
C ASP A 269 9.55 10.74 -7.47
N ALA A 270 10.20 10.74 -8.64
CA ALA A 270 9.56 10.41 -9.91
C ALA A 270 8.91 9.01 -9.92
N ALA A 271 9.52 8.01 -9.26
CA ALA A 271 8.96 6.67 -9.21
C ALA A 271 7.73 6.60 -8.29
N ASP A 272 7.71 7.38 -7.21
CA ASP A 272 6.51 7.49 -6.37
C ASP A 272 5.36 8.16 -7.10
N PHE A 273 5.61 9.29 -7.76
CA PHE A 273 4.58 9.97 -8.54
C PHE A 273 4.04 9.08 -9.66
N PHE A 274 4.91 8.30 -10.31
CA PHE A 274 4.49 7.33 -11.32
C PHE A 274 3.56 6.26 -10.74
N ARG A 275 3.95 5.59 -9.64
CA ARG A 275 3.11 4.59 -8.97
C ARG A 275 1.77 5.15 -8.52
N MET A 276 1.78 6.36 -7.95
CA MET A 276 0.55 7.06 -7.55
C MET A 276 -0.33 7.37 -8.78
N GLY A 277 0.28 7.70 -9.92
CA GLY A 277 -0.39 7.92 -11.19
C GLY A 277 -1.10 6.67 -11.71
N GLU A 278 -0.40 5.53 -11.73
CA GLU A 278 -0.98 4.23 -12.09
C GLU A 278 -2.14 3.84 -11.16
N GLU A 279 -1.99 4.09 -9.86
CA GLU A 279 -3.04 3.81 -8.88
C GLU A 279 -4.28 4.69 -9.12
N ALA A 280 -4.08 6.00 -9.37
CA ALA A 280 -5.16 6.92 -9.69
C ALA A 280 -5.87 6.52 -11.00
N GLU A 281 -5.12 6.11 -12.02
CA GLU A 281 -5.65 5.58 -13.28
C GLU A 281 -6.50 4.32 -13.05
N SER A 282 -6.02 3.38 -12.23
CA SER A 282 -6.77 2.16 -11.91
C SER A 282 -8.09 2.43 -11.17
N ARG A 283 -8.18 3.55 -10.45
CA ARG A 283 -9.39 4.04 -9.78
C ARG A 283 -10.29 4.89 -10.67
N GLY A 284 -9.88 5.16 -11.92
CA GLY A 284 -10.60 6.05 -12.84
C GLY A 284 -10.47 7.54 -12.52
N GLU A 285 -9.53 7.92 -11.65
CA GLU A 285 -9.25 9.30 -11.26
C GLU A 285 -8.36 9.99 -12.31
N ASN A 286 -8.85 10.09 -13.54
CA ASN A 286 -8.05 10.46 -14.72
C ASN A 286 -7.32 11.80 -14.58
N ASP A 287 -7.99 12.84 -14.08
CA ASP A 287 -7.36 14.17 -13.90
C ASP A 287 -6.22 14.13 -12.88
N ARG A 288 -6.40 13.35 -11.80
CA ARG A 288 -5.37 13.15 -10.78
C ARG A 288 -4.20 12.36 -11.34
N ALA A 289 -4.45 11.30 -12.11
CA ALA A 289 -3.42 10.52 -12.76
C ALA A 289 -2.56 11.39 -13.71
N ILE A 290 -3.20 12.23 -14.55
CA ILE A 290 -2.49 13.18 -15.42
C ILE A 290 -1.64 14.15 -14.59
N ALA A 291 -2.17 14.69 -13.49
CA ALA A 291 -1.41 15.59 -12.62
C ALA A 291 -0.18 14.91 -12.00
N LEU A 292 -0.30 13.65 -11.59
CA LEU A 292 0.78 12.85 -11.03
C LEU A 292 1.84 12.49 -12.09
N TYR A 293 1.43 12.07 -13.29
CA TYR A 293 2.36 11.86 -14.40
C TYR A 293 3.08 13.15 -14.80
N ARG A 294 2.42 14.33 -14.73
CA ARG A 294 3.10 15.62 -14.94
C ARG A 294 4.16 15.89 -13.87
N LYS A 295 3.95 15.48 -12.62
CA LYS A 295 4.99 15.55 -11.58
C LYS A 295 6.19 14.66 -11.89
N VAL A 296 5.97 13.50 -12.52
CA VAL A 296 7.07 12.70 -13.07
C VAL A 296 7.83 13.51 -14.13
N LEU A 297 7.12 14.15 -15.05
CA LEU A 297 7.73 14.95 -16.13
C LEU A 297 8.44 16.22 -15.65
N GLU A 298 8.04 16.80 -14.51
CA GLU A 298 8.80 17.88 -13.86
C GLU A 298 10.18 17.40 -13.40
N LEU A 299 10.31 16.13 -13.00
CA LEU A 299 11.56 15.52 -12.52
C LEU A 299 12.34 14.80 -13.64
N ARG A 300 11.62 14.26 -14.64
CA ARG A 300 12.12 13.47 -15.78
C ARG A 300 11.36 13.88 -17.05
N PRO A 301 11.77 14.95 -17.74
CA PRO A 301 11.00 15.55 -18.85
C PRO A 301 10.66 14.61 -20.02
N ASP A 302 11.47 13.57 -20.20
CA ASP A 302 11.35 12.61 -21.29
C ASP A 302 10.93 11.21 -20.80
N ASP A 303 10.25 11.10 -19.65
CA ASP A 303 9.74 9.81 -19.17
C ASP A 303 8.64 9.27 -20.11
N ALA A 304 9.01 8.28 -20.93
CA ALA A 304 8.15 7.75 -21.99
C ALA A 304 6.88 7.09 -21.44
N ALA A 305 6.97 6.41 -20.30
CA ALA A 305 5.84 5.74 -19.67
C ALA A 305 4.79 6.74 -19.17
N SER A 306 5.23 7.85 -18.54
CA SER A 306 4.34 8.92 -18.10
C SER A 306 3.69 9.65 -19.28
N LEU A 307 4.44 9.90 -20.35
CA LEU A 307 3.89 10.48 -21.59
C LEU A 307 2.86 9.56 -22.26
N LEU A 308 3.13 8.25 -22.30
CA LEU A 308 2.19 7.24 -22.76
C LEU A 308 0.91 7.23 -21.92
N GLY A 309 1.03 7.23 -20.59
CA GLY A 309 -0.10 7.29 -19.66
C GLY A 309 -0.96 8.54 -19.85
N ILE A 310 -0.32 9.72 -19.93
CA ILE A 310 -1.02 10.98 -20.25
C ILE A 310 -1.72 10.89 -21.60
N GLY A 311 -1.05 10.37 -22.64
CA GLY A 311 -1.64 10.22 -23.97
C GLY A 311 -2.88 9.31 -23.97
N ASN A 312 -2.83 8.18 -23.27
CA ASN A 312 -3.95 7.26 -23.12
C ASN A 312 -5.16 7.94 -22.47
N LEU A 313 -4.92 8.64 -21.35
CA LEU A 313 -5.97 9.34 -20.61
C LEU A 313 -6.57 10.50 -21.41
N LEU A 314 -5.75 11.25 -22.15
CA LEU A 314 -6.21 12.31 -23.04
C LEU A 314 -7.06 11.76 -24.18
N LEU A 315 -6.65 10.63 -24.78
CA LEU A 315 -7.39 9.97 -25.85
C LEU A 315 -8.75 9.47 -25.35
N ALA A 316 -8.80 8.85 -24.16
CA ALA A 316 -10.04 8.43 -23.51
C ALA A 316 -10.98 9.63 -23.23
N GLY A 317 -10.41 10.80 -22.92
CA GLY A 317 -11.14 12.06 -22.78
C GLY A 317 -11.47 12.77 -24.10
N GLY A 318 -11.21 12.15 -25.25
CA GLY A 318 -11.50 12.70 -26.60
C GLY A 318 -10.52 13.76 -27.11
N LYS A 319 -9.45 14.06 -26.37
CA LYS A 319 -8.44 15.09 -26.72
C LYS A 319 -7.37 14.51 -27.63
N LYS A 320 -7.75 14.17 -28.87
CA LYS A 320 -6.91 13.42 -29.82
C LYS A 320 -5.60 14.14 -30.18
N GLU A 321 -5.64 15.44 -30.39
CA GLU A 321 -4.47 16.24 -30.78
C GLU A 321 -3.43 16.28 -29.65
N ALA A 322 -3.88 16.48 -28.41
CA ALA A 322 -3.01 16.46 -27.24
C ALA A 322 -2.44 15.06 -26.95
N ALA A 323 -3.23 14.01 -27.19
CA ALA A 323 -2.75 12.63 -27.10
C ALA A 323 -1.67 12.34 -28.15
N LEU A 324 -1.86 12.80 -29.39
CA LEU A 324 -0.86 12.67 -30.45
C LEU A 324 0.47 13.34 -30.07
N GLU A 325 0.43 14.57 -29.54
CA GLU A 325 1.63 15.27 -29.08
C GLU A 325 2.35 14.47 -27.97
N ALA A 326 1.60 13.96 -26.98
CA ALA A 326 2.16 13.16 -25.91
C ALA A 326 2.83 11.87 -26.44
N TYR A 327 2.18 11.15 -27.36
CA TYR A 327 2.74 9.94 -27.96
C TYR A 327 3.97 10.22 -28.84
N LEU A 328 3.98 11.32 -29.60
CA LEU A 328 5.15 11.71 -30.39
C LEU A 328 6.35 12.04 -29.51
N ARG A 329 6.12 12.71 -28.37
CA ARG A 329 7.17 12.92 -27.36
C ARG A 329 7.63 11.60 -26.75
N ALA A 330 6.70 10.71 -26.41
CA ALA A 330 7.01 9.39 -25.85
C ALA A 330 7.87 8.57 -26.84
N GLN A 331 7.53 8.60 -28.13
CA GLN A 331 8.26 7.90 -29.19
C GLN A 331 9.68 8.44 -29.37
N LYS A 332 9.90 9.75 -29.23
CA LYS A 332 11.25 10.32 -29.28
C LYS A 332 12.14 9.76 -28.16
N SER A 333 11.58 9.54 -26.97
CA SER A 333 12.30 9.00 -25.83
C SER A 333 12.47 7.47 -25.90
N SER A 334 11.44 6.76 -26.35
CA SER A 334 11.46 5.30 -26.51
C SER A 334 10.97 4.89 -27.92
N PRO A 335 11.85 4.94 -28.94
CA PRO A 335 11.45 4.72 -30.34
C PRO A 335 10.96 3.31 -30.67
N ALA A 336 11.34 2.32 -29.86
CA ALA A 336 11.03 0.92 -30.05
C ALA A 336 10.05 0.37 -28.99
N ASP A 337 9.27 1.23 -28.33
CA ASP A 337 8.21 0.77 -27.44
C ASP A 337 6.96 0.38 -28.24
N PRO A 338 6.56 -0.90 -28.26
CA PRO A 338 5.44 -1.36 -29.06
C PRO A 338 4.09 -0.78 -28.61
N LYS A 339 3.95 -0.32 -27.36
CA LYS A 339 2.73 0.37 -26.89
C LYS A 339 2.58 1.73 -27.53
N ILE A 340 3.67 2.51 -27.55
CA ILE A 340 3.70 3.85 -28.14
C ILE A 340 3.44 3.76 -29.65
N LEU A 341 4.15 2.85 -30.33
CA LEU A 341 4.00 2.63 -31.77
C LEU A 341 2.56 2.23 -32.13
N ASN A 342 1.96 1.30 -31.37
CA ASN A 342 0.58 0.87 -31.60
C ASN A 342 -0.42 2.01 -31.38
N ASN A 343 -0.23 2.83 -30.34
CA ASN A 343 -1.13 3.93 -30.05
C ASN A 343 -1.08 5.04 -31.11
N LEU A 344 0.12 5.37 -31.62
CA LEU A 344 0.28 6.27 -32.77
C LEU A 344 -0.40 5.69 -34.02
N ALA A 345 -0.15 4.41 -34.31
CA ALA A 345 -0.76 3.72 -35.44
C ALA A 345 -2.29 3.73 -35.35
N ASN A 346 -2.84 3.49 -34.15
CA ASN A 346 -4.28 3.53 -33.91
C ASN A 346 -4.85 4.94 -34.15
N LEU A 347 -4.17 5.98 -33.69
CA LEU A 347 -4.64 7.36 -33.85
C LEU A 347 -4.67 7.78 -35.32
N TYR A 348 -3.61 7.49 -36.08
CA TYR A 348 -3.57 7.72 -37.53
C TYR A 348 -4.60 6.87 -38.28
N GLY A 349 -4.70 5.58 -37.93
CA GLY A 349 -5.66 4.64 -38.50
C GLY A 349 -7.11 5.06 -38.25
N GLU A 350 -7.46 5.56 -37.06
CA GLU A 350 -8.79 6.06 -36.77
C GLU A 350 -9.13 7.34 -37.55
N ALA A 351 -8.17 8.26 -37.63
CA ALA A 351 -8.32 9.51 -38.38
C ALA A 351 -8.37 9.30 -39.90
N GLY A 352 -7.89 8.15 -40.39
CA GLY A 352 -7.75 7.90 -41.82
C GLY A 352 -6.64 8.72 -42.48
N THR A 353 -5.73 9.28 -41.69
CA THR A 353 -4.60 10.10 -42.14
C THR A 353 -3.31 9.31 -42.01
N ASN A 354 -2.30 9.63 -42.83
CA ASN A 354 -0.97 8.99 -42.78
C ASN A 354 -1.03 7.46 -42.75
N LEU A 355 -1.92 6.84 -43.52
CA LEU A 355 -2.19 5.39 -43.45
C LEU A 355 -0.97 4.52 -43.74
N ASP A 356 -0.02 4.99 -44.56
CA ASP A 356 1.25 4.28 -44.80
C ASP A 356 2.14 4.25 -43.55
N GLU A 357 2.25 5.38 -42.86
CA GLU A 357 2.99 5.45 -41.60
C GLU A 357 2.27 4.68 -40.49
N ALA A 358 0.93 4.77 -40.42
CA ALA A 358 0.14 3.96 -39.50
C ALA A 358 0.39 2.46 -39.70
N LEU A 359 0.42 2.01 -40.96
CA LEU A 359 0.69 0.62 -41.29
C LEU A 359 2.11 0.22 -40.84
N ARG A 360 3.12 1.03 -41.18
CA ARG A 360 4.51 0.79 -40.78
C ARG A 360 4.66 0.68 -39.26
N LEU A 361 4.10 1.63 -38.51
CA LEU A 361 4.12 1.65 -37.05
C LEU A 361 3.39 0.43 -36.45
N SER A 362 2.26 0.04 -37.02
CA SER A 362 1.49 -1.11 -36.53
C SER A 362 2.20 -2.44 -36.79
N GLU A 363 2.84 -2.60 -37.95
CA GLU A 363 3.63 -3.79 -38.28
C GLU A 363 4.87 -3.90 -37.39
N GLU A 364 5.54 -2.79 -37.12
CA GLU A 364 6.64 -2.70 -36.17
C GLU A 364 6.21 -3.11 -34.76
N ALA A 365 5.10 -2.55 -34.26
CA ALA A 365 4.57 -2.88 -32.93
C ALA A 365 4.24 -4.37 -32.80
N VAL A 366 3.58 -4.96 -33.80
CA VAL A 366 3.26 -6.40 -33.82
C VAL A 366 4.52 -7.26 -33.82
N ARG A 367 5.56 -6.86 -34.57
CA ARG A 367 6.84 -7.59 -34.59
C ARG A 367 7.49 -7.59 -33.22
N LEU A 368 7.62 -6.42 -32.60
CA LEU A 368 8.23 -6.24 -31.28
C LEU A 368 7.46 -7.00 -30.18
N TYR A 369 6.12 -6.97 -30.20
CA TYR A 369 5.32 -7.77 -29.27
C TYR A 369 5.54 -9.27 -29.43
N ARG A 370 5.69 -9.78 -30.66
CA ARG A 370 5.99 -11.19 -30.90
C ARG A 370 7.37 -11.57 -30.36
N GLU A 371 8.37 -10.72 -30.60
CA GLU A 371 9.74 -10.92 -30.08
C GLU A 371 9.76 -10.94 -28.53
N GLU A 372 9.06 -10.00 -27.89
CA GLU A 372 8.89 -9.97 -26.43
C GLU A 372 8.24 -11.25 -25.91
N LEU A 373 7.15 -11.69 -26.53
CA LEU A 373 6.43 -12.91 -26.14
C LEU A 373 7.29 -14.15 -26.28
N ASP A 374 8.04 -14.28 -27.37
CA ASP A 374 8.93 -15.42 -27.60
C ASP A 374 10.11 -15.42 -26.62
N ALA A 375 10.60 -14.25 -26.22
CA ALA A 375 11.58 -14.12 -25.14
C ALA A 375 11.00 -14.55 -23.78
N ILE A 376 9.77 -14.15 -23.46
CA ILE A 376 9.08 -14.55 -22.22
C ILE A 376 8.85 -16.07 -22.20
N ARG A 377 8.31 -16.63 -23.29
CA ARG A 377 8.02 -18.08 -23.40
C ARG A 377 9.27 -18.93 -23.18
N ARG A 378 10.43 -18.51 -23.70
CA ARG A 378 11.71 -19.20 -23.48
C ARG A 378 12.20 -19.17 -22.03
N ARG A 379 11.75 -18.19 -21.23
CA ARG A 379 12.16 -18.02 -19.82
C ARG A 379 11.21 -18.70 -18.83
N ILE A 380 10.00 -19.08 -19.25
CA ILE A 380 9.03 -19.73 -18.36
C ILE A 380 9.52 -21.14 -18.03
N PRO A 381 9.77 -21.47 -16.74
CA PRO A 381 10.18 -22.81 -16.37
C PRO A 381 9.03 -23.82 -16.63
N PRO A 382 9.35 -25.08 -16.95
CA PRO A 382 8.33 -26.11 -17.21
C PRO A 382 7.43 -26.40 -15.99
N THR A 383 7.91 -26.09 -14.78
CA THR A 383 7.19 -26.29 -13.51
C THR A 383 6.35 -25.07 -13.11
N GLN A 384 5.08 -25.07 -13.52
CA GLN A 384 4.11 -23.97 -13.32
C GLN A 384 3.62 -23.77 -11.86
N SER A 385 4.04 -24.61 -10.91
CA SER A 385 3.51 -24.62 -9.54
C SER A 385 4.17 -23.60 -8.61
N THR A 386 5.35 -23.07 -8.96
CA THR A 386 6.07 -22.08 -8.15
C THR A 386 5.40 -20.70 -8.22
N SER A 387 5.66 -19.85 -7.22
CA SER A 387 5.19 -18.45 -7.24
C SER A 387 5.69 -17.71 -8.49
N GLU A 388 6.96 -17.92 -8.82
CA GLU A 388 7.62 -17.37 -10.01
C GLU A 388 6.97 -17.85 -11.32
N GLY A 389 6.63 -19.14 -11.42
CA GLY A 389 5.93 -19.68 -12.59
C GLY A 389 4.55 -19.07 -12.80
N LYS A 390 3.81 -18.81 -11.70
CA LYS A 390 2.50 -18.14 -11.76
C LYS A 390 2.62 -16.68 -12.19
N GLU A 391 3.62 -15.96 -11.70
CA GLU A 391 3.88 -14.56 -12.07
C GLU A 391 4.32 -14.44 -13.54
N ALA A 392 5.21 -15.33 -14.00
CA ALA A 392 5.62 -15.37 -15.40
C ALA A 392 4.43 -15.66 -16.33
N GLN A 393 3.53 -16.56 -15.94
CA GLN A 393 2.30 -16.84 -16.71
C GLN A 393 1.34 -15.66 -16.75
N ARG A 394 1.22 -14.88 -15.67
CA ARG A 394 0.42 -13.64 -15.65
C ARG A 394 1.00 -12.60 -16.60
N THR A 395 2.31 -12.43 -16.57
CA THR A 395 3.04 -11.52 -17.46
C THR A 395 2.86 -11.92 -18.92
N LEU A 396 2.98 -13.21 -19.23
CA LEU A 396 2.74 -13.74 -20.57
C LEU A 396 1.33 -13.40 -21.06
N ARG A 397 0.29 -13.67 -20.25
CA ARG A 397 -1.10 -13.38 -20.62
C ARG A 397 -1.38 -11.90 -20.82
N ALA A 398 -0.76 -11.03 -20.01
CA ALA A 398 -0.85 -9.59 -20.18
C ALA A 398 -0.26 -9.17 -21.54
N LYS A 399 0.91 -9.71 -21.89
CA LYS A 399 1.57 -9.44 -23.17
C LYS A 399 0.82 -10.02 -24.38
N GLU A 400 0.20 -11.19 -24.25
CA GLU A 400 -0.67 -11.75 -25.28
C GLU A 400 -1.88 -10.85 -25.52
N THR A 401 -2.43 -10.25 -24.46
CA THR A 401 -3.49 -9.26 -24.58
C THR A 401 -3.02 -8.03 -25.36
N GLU A 402 -1.84 -7.48 -25.03
CA GLU A 402 -1.24 -6.34 -25.75
C GLU A 402 -1.04 -6.65 -27.25
N LEU A 403 -0.50 -7.84 -27.58
CA LEU A 403 -0.37 -8.30 -28.97
C LEU A 403 -1.73 -8.42 -29.67
N ALA A 404 -2.75 -8.95 -29.00
CA ALA A 404 -4.09 -9.07 -29.57
C ALA A 404 -4.66 -7.69 -29.95
N TYR A 405 -4.50 -6.68 -29.09
CA TYR A 405 -4.89 -5.30 -29.42
C TYR A 405 -4.13 -4.77 -30.63
N ALA A 406 -2.81 -4.97 -30.69
CA ALA A 406 -2.00 -4.50 -31.80
C ALA A 406 -2.35 -5.14 -33.15
N LEU A 407 -2.62 -6.44 -33.16
CA LEU A 407 -3.14 -7.16 -34.34
C LEU A 407 -4.51 -6.63 -34.77
N GLY A 408 -5.32 -6.22 -33.79
CA GLY A 408 -6.59 -5.53 -34.01
C GLY A 408 -6.44 -4.22 -34.78
N THR A 409 -5.52 -3.37 -34.31
CA THR A 409 -5.18 -2.08 -34.94
C THR A 409 -4.60 -2.30 -36.35
N LEU A 410 -3.72 -3.28 -36.53
CA LEU A 410 -3.16 -3.64 -37.84
C LEU A 410 -4.27 -4.01 -38.85
N GLY A 411 -5.23 -4.83 -38.43
CA GLY A 411 -6.36 -5.19 -39.27
C GLY A 411 -7.22 -3.99 -39.66
N GLN A 412 -7.47 -3.07 -38.73
CA GLN A 412 -8.22 -1.84 -39.00
C GLN A 412 -7.54 -0.95 -40.04
N ILE A 413 -6.22 -0.75 -39.91
CA ILE A 413 -5.45 0.06 -40.86
C ILE A 413 -5.45 -0.58 -42.25
N ARG A 414 -5.21 -1.90 -42.34
CA ARG A 414 -5.25 -2.64 -43.62
C ARG A 414 -6.62 -2.57 -44.28
N SER A 415 -7.69 -2.69 -43.51
CA SER A 415 -9.06 -2.58 -44.04
C SER A 415 -9.32 -1.19 -44.63
N ARG A 416 -8.86 -0.11 -43.95
CA ARG A 416 -8.98 1.26 -44.48
C ARG A 416 -8.17 1.50 -45.74
N LYS A 417 -7.07 0.78 -45.94
CA LYS A 417 -6.30 0.79 -47.18
C LYS A 417 -6.93 -0.05 -48.31
N GLY A 418 -8.01 -0.78 -48.03
CA GLY A 418 -8.67 -1.69 -48.99
C GLY A 418 -8.10 -3.12 -49.00
N ASP A 419 -7.10 -3.41 -48.17
CA ASP A 419 -6.47 -4.74 -48.07
C ASP A 419 -7.31 -5.70 -47.20
N HIS A 420 -8.57 -5.92 -47.56
CA HIS A 420 -9.54 -6.65 -46.72
C HIS A 420 -9.11 -8.07 -46.36
N LEU A 421 -8.44 -8.80 -47.27
CA LEU A 421 -7.90 -10.14 -47.00
C LEU A 421 -6.83 -10.11 -45.89
N LYS A 422 -5.87 -9.18 -45.97
CA LYS A 422 -4.82 -9.05 -44.95
C LYS A 422 -5.37 -8.51 -43.64
N ALA A 423 -6.44 -7.72 -43.69
CA ALA A 423 -7.16 -7.25 -42.51
C ALA A 423 -7.83 -8.40 -41.76
N ILE A 424 -8.57 -9.26 -42.48
CA ILE A 424 -9.21 -10.45 -41.92
C ILE A 424 -8.17 -11.37 -41.26
N ALA A 425 -7.04 -11.63 -41.94
CA ALA A 425 -5.97 -12.44 -41.38
C ALA A 425 -5.40 -11.86 -40.07
N ALA A 426 -5.20 -10.54 -39.99
CA ALA A 426 -4.74 -9.88 -38.77
C ALA A 426 -5.76 -9.99 -37.63
N TRP A 427 -7.06 -9.80 -37.92
CA TRP A 427 -8.12 -9.95 -36.91
C TRP A 427 -8.33 -11.40 -36.47
N GLN A 428 -8.12 -12.39 -37.34
CA GLN A 428 -8.12 -13.80 -36.96
C GLN A 428 -6.97 -14.11 -36.00
N SER A 429 -5.75 -13.64 -36.31
CA SER A 429 -4.61 -13.79 -35.41
C SER A 429 -4.83 -13.06 -34.07
N SER A 430 -5.50 -11.90 -34.10
CA SER A 430 -5.95 -11.20 -32.89
C SER A 430 -6.90 -12.07 -32.05
N LEU A 431 -7.89 -12.72 -32.66
CA LEU A 431 -8.83 -13.63 -32.00
C LEU A 431 -8.16 -14.88 -31.43
N GLU A 432 -7.14 -15.42 -32.09
CA GLU A 432 -6.38 -16.57 -31.59
C GLU A 432 -5.54 -16.21 -30.36
N THR A 433 -5.02 -14.98 -30.32
CA THR A 433 -4.16 -14.50 -29.23
C THR A 433 -4.96 -14.00 -28.03
N ALA A 434 -6.15 -13.42 -28.25
CA ALA A 434 -6.92 -12.78 -27.17
C ALA A 434 -7.47 -13.80 -26.16
N PRO A 435 -7.36 -13.51 -24.84
CA PRO A 435 -8.03 -14.31 -23.81
C PRO A 435 -9.54 -14.44 -24.06
N LEU A 436 -10.09 -15.62 -23.80
CA LEU A 436 -11.52 -15.90 -23.95
C LEU A 436 -12.41 -15.01 -23.04
N SER A 437 -11.85 -14.48 -21.95
CA SER A 437 -12.54 -13.57 -21.04
C SER A 437 -12.88 -12.21 -21.66
N LEU A 438 -12.18 -11.79 -22.72
CA LEU A 438 -12.41 -10.51 -23.39
C LEU A 438 -13.56 -10.60 -24.41
N THR A 439 -14.77 -10.86 -23.93
CA THR A 439 -15.91 -11.18 -24.80
C THR A 439 -16.25 -10.07 -25.79
N ASP A 440 -16.31 -8.81 -25.36
CA ASP A 440 -16.66 -7.68 -26.24
C ASP A 440 -15.53 -7.32 -27.20
N PHE A 441 -14.26 -7.44 -26.77
CA PHE A 441 -13.11 -7.31 -27.66
C PHE A 441 -13.19 -8.35 -28.80
N ARG A 442 -13.44 -9.61 -28.47
CA ARG A 442 -13.58 -10.70 -29.45
C ARG A 442 -14.79 -10.48 -30.35
N ALA A 443 -15.92 -10.04 -29.80
CA ALA A 443 -17.11 -9.69 -30.57
C ALA A 443 -16.79 -8.61 -31.61
N ARG A 444 -16.03 -7.59 -31.22
CA ARG A 444 -15.61 -6.50 -32.11
C ARG A 444 -14.75 -7.01 -33.27
N ARG A 445 -13.83 -7.94 -33.03
CA ARG A 445 -13.01 -8.55 -34.11
C ARG A 445 -13.86 -9.36 -35.08
N TRP A 446 -14.80 -10.16 -34.58
CA TRP A 446 -15.75 -10.87 -35.44
C TRP A 446 -16.63 -9.93 -36.26
N TYR A 447 -17.10 -8.83 -35.66
CA TYR A 447 -17.86 -7.80 -36.35
C TYR A 447 -17.05 -7.17 -37.49
N GLU A 448 -15.79 -6.81 -37.23
CA GLU A 448 -14.89 -6.24 -38.24
C GLU A 448 -14.58 -7.20 -39.39
N ILE A 449 -14.34 -8.48 -39.09
CA ILE A 449 -14.19 -9.54 -40.10
C ILE A 449 -15.47 -9.65 -40.96
N GLY A 450 -16.64 -9.62 -40.32
CA GLY A 450 -17.93 -9.68 -41.01
C GLY A 450 -18.14 -8.52 -41.99
N LEU A 451 -17.79 -7.30 -41.57
CA LEU A 451 -17.85 -6.12 -42.44
C LEU A 451 -16.88 -6.24 -43.62
N ALA A 452 -15.64 -6.69 -43.41
CA ALA A 452 -14.68 -6.85 -44.50
C ALA A 452 -15.11 -7.91 -45.51
N HIS A 453 -15.70 -9.03 -45.07
CA HIS A 453 -16.27 -10.01 -45.99
C HIS A 453 -17.43 -9.44 -46.81
N ARG A 454 -18.22 -8.54 -46.23
CA ARG A 454 -19.31 -7.86 -46.95
C ARG A 454 -18.80 -6.91 -48.03
N GLU A 455 -17.75 -6.13 -47.74
CA GLU A 455 -17.07 -5.31 -48.75
C GLU A 455 -16.55 -6.17 -49.92
N MET A 456 -16.09 -7.38 -49.61
CA MET A 456 -15.67 -8.38 -50.58
C MET A 456 -16.83 -9.16 -51.25
N ARG A 457 -18.10 -8.83 -50.96
CA ARG A 457 -19.31 -9.53 -51.46
C ARG A 457 -19.37 -11.02 -51.10
N ASN A 458 -18.78 -11.41 -49.98
CA ASN A 458 -18.86 -12.76 -49.43
C ASN A 458 -19.90 -12.84 -48.30
N ASP A 459 -21.17 -12.80 -48.67
CA ASP A 459 -22.29 -12.70 -47.73
C ASP A 459 -22.39 -13.91 -46.78
N ALA A 460 -21.98 -15.10 -47.24
CA ALA A 460 -21.97 -16.31 -46.42
C ALA A 460 -20.98 -16.19 -45.24
N ARG A 461 -19.73 -15.79 -45.53
CA ARG A 461 -18.71 -15.57 -44.50
C ARG A 461 -19.00 -14.34 -43.65
N ALA A 462 -19.58 -13.29 -44.23
CA ALA A 462 -20.04 -12.12 -43.50
C ALA A 462 -21.10 -12.52 -42.45
N ARG A 463 -22.11 -13.32 -42.84
CA ARG A 463 -23.15 -13.81 -41.93
C ARG A 463 -22.56 -14.67 -40.81
N GLU A 464 -21.65 -15.58 -41.13
CA GLU A 464 -20.96 -16.44 -40.16
C GLU A 464 -20.25 -15.60 -39.09
N ALA A 465 -19.38 -14.68 -39.51
CA ALA A 465 -18.61 -13.84 -38.60
C ALA A 465 -19.51 -12.93 -37.74
N LEU A 466 -20.53 -12.29 -38.33
CA LEU A 466 -21.46 -11.45 -37.58
C LEU A 466 -22.31 -12.26 -36.58
N THR A 467 -22.66 -13.50 -36.90
CA THR A 467 -23.36 -14.40 -35.97
C THR A 467 -22.46 -14.76 -34.79
N ASN A 468 -21.19 -15.08 -35.04
CA ASN A 468 -20.21 -15.30 -33.99
C ASN A 468 -20.06 -14.08 -33.08
N ALA A 469 -20.06 -12.86 -33.64
CA ALA A 469 -20.05 -11.62 -32.87
C ALA A 469 -21.30 -11.49 -31.99
N ALA A 470 -22.49 -11.74 -32.56
CA ALA A 470 -23.78 -11.62 -31.86
C ALA A 470 -23.92 -12.59 -30.68
N ASN A 471 -23.31 -13.78 -30.77
CA ASN A 471 -23.40 -14.81 -29.75
C ASN A 471 -22.60 -14.48 -28.48
N ILE A 472 -21.56 -13.65 -28.58
CA ILE A 472 -20.63 -13.39 -27.46
C ILE A 472 -20.65 -11.93 -26.97
N VAL A 473 -21.27 -11.02 -27.71
CA VAL A 473 -21.34 -9.59 -27.34
C VAL A 473 -22.18 -9.36 -26.09
N LYS A 474 -21.68 -8.52 -25.19
CA LYS A 474 -22.37 -8.02 -24.00
C LYS A 474 -22.64 -6.53 -24.08
N ASP A 475 -21.75 -5.76 -24.71
CA ASP A 475 -21.92 -4.32 -24.92
C ASP A 475 -23.21 -4.00 -25.73
N PRO A 476 -24.18 -3.27 -25.16
CA PRO A 476 -25.43 -2.93 -25.84
C PRO A 476 -25.22 -2.15 -27.15
N ALA A 477 -24.24 -1.24 -27.19
CA ALA A 477 -24.00 -0.41 -28.37
C ALA A 477 -23.47 -1.26 -29.53
N LEU A 478 -22.46 -2.11 -29.28
CA LEU A 478 -21.94 -3.06 -30.24
C LEU A 478 -23.00 -4.09 -30.67
N LYS A 479 -23.83 -4.57 -29.74
CA LYS A 479 -24.93 -5.50 -30.05
C LYS A 479 -25.92 -4.93 -31.07
N THR A 480 -26.29 -3.65 -30.92
CA THR A 480 -27.16 -2.95 -31.88
C THR A 480 -26.50 -2.88 -33.26
N ARG A 481 -25.23 -2.48 -33.33
CA ARG A 481 -24.48 -2.40 -34.59
C ARG A 481 -24.33 -3.75 -35.30
N ILE A 482 -24.13 -4.83 -34.55
CA ILE A 482 -24.06 -6.19 -35.11
C ILE A 482 -25.43 -6.59 -35.69
N ARG A 483 -26.52 -6.31 -34.98
CA ARG A 483 -27.88 -6.61 -35.45
C ARG A 483 -28.21 -5.88 -36.75
N GLU A 484 -27.88 -4.59 -36.82
CA GLU A 484 -28.04 -3.78 -38.03
C GLU A 484 -27.21 -4.32 -39.21
N ALA A 485 -25.99 -4.79 -38.95
CA ALA A 485 -25.15 -5.38 -39.98
C ALA A 485 -25.66 -6.75 -40.49
N LEU A 486 -26.38 -7.50 -39.64
CA LEU A 486 -26.98 -8.80 -40.00
C LEU A 486 -28.26 -8.66 -40.83
N ALA A 487 -29.09 -7.65 -40.57
CA ALA A 487 -30.42 -7.51 -41.19
C ALA A 487 -30.41 -7.56 -42.74
N PRO A 488 -29.48 -6.91 -43.47
CA PRO A 488 -29.46 -6.92 -44.94
C PRO A 488 -29.09 -8.27 -45.54
N ILE A 489 -28.40 -9.14 -44.78
CA ILE A 489 -27.90 -10.43 -45.26
C ILE A 489 -29.00 -11.49 -45.14
N SER A 490 -30.06 -11.24 -44.36
CA SER A 490 -31.16 -12.16 -44.09
C SER A 490 -32.24 -12.20 -45.19
N ALA A 491 -32.24 -11.24 -46.13
CA ALA A 491 -33.17 -11.22 -47.25
C ALA A 491 -32.61 -12.10 -48.40
N PRO A 492 -33.32 -13.15 -48.83
CA PRO A 492 -32.99 -13.80 -50.10
C PRO A 492 -33.15 -12.77 -51.22
N ARG A 493 -32.14 -12.67 -52.09
CA ARG A 493 -32.28 -11.98 -53.37
C ARG A 493 -33.15 -12.79 -54.32
#